data_AF-A0A645AK28-F1
#
_entry.id   AF-A0A645AK28-F1
#
_cell.length_a   1.000
_cell.length_b   1.000
_cell.length_c   1.000
_cell.angle_alpha   90.00
_cell.angle_beta   90.00
_cell.angle_gamma   90.00
#
_symmetry.space_group_name_H-M   'P 1'
#
loop_
_entity.id
_entity.type
_entity.pdbx_description
1 polymer ?
#
loop_
_entity_poly.entity_id
_entity_poly.type
_entity_poly.pdbx_seq_one_letter_code
_entity_poly.pdbx_strand_id
1 'polypeptide(L)'
;MCREGIELLNSRCMQILNKIIENNEFVKISTLSKIFNVSPRTIRNDLIKIEDYLIDNGFTLLIRDYKNGVKVNQASKLKNLINNSIIALRQIK
;
A
#
# COMPACT_ATOMS: atom_id res chain seq x y z
N MET A 1 9.18 18.27 -11.92
CA MET A 1 7.76 18.41 -11.51
C MET A 1 7.75 18.51 -10.01
N CYS A 2 7.44 19.68 -9.47
CA CYS A 2 7.31 19.93 -8.04
C CYS A 2 6.16 19.06 -7.50
N ARG A 3 6.38 18.31 -6.42
CA ARG A 3 5.29 17.64 -5.70
C ARG A 3 5.26 18.21 -4.29
N GLU A 4 4.53 19.31 -4.16
CA GLU A 4 4.02 19.78 -2.88
C GLU A 4 2.84 18.89 -2.49
N GLY A 5 2.87 18.36 -1.27
CA GLY A 5 1.73 17.73 -0.62
C GLY A 5 1.85 16.22 -0.41
N ILE A 6 1.77 15.81 0.86
CA ILE A 6 1.55 14.43 1.28
C ILE A 6 0.22 13.98 0.67
N GLU A 7 0.24 13.18 -0.39
CA GLU A 7 -0.98 12.74 -1.07
C GLU A 7 -1.70 11.69 -0.21
N LEU A 8 -2.83 12.07 0.42
CA LEU A 8 -3.64 11.13 1.20
C LEU A 8 -4.15 9.98 0.30
N LEU A 9 -3.88 8.74 0.70
CA LEU A 9 -4.38 7.56 0.00
C LEU A 9 -5.91 7.47 0.08
N ASN A 10 -6.55 7.23 -1.07
CA ASN A 10 -7.98 6.93 -1.10
C ASN A 10 -8.28 5.56 -0.44
N SER A 11 -9.55 5.34 -0.09
CA SER A 11 -10.00 4.14 0.63
C SER A 11 -9.57 2.84 -0.06
N ARG A 12 -9.65 2.76 -1.40
CA ARG A 12 -9.25 1.56 -2.14
C ARG A 12 -7.75 1.31 -2.11
N CYS A 13 -6.94 2.36 -2.23
CA CYS A 13 -5.49 2.25 -2.11
C CYS A 13 -5.09 1.75 -0.71
N MET A 14 -5.74 2.27 0.34
CA MET A 14 -5.53 1.77 1.70
C MET A 14 -5.94 0.30 1.86
N GLN A 15 -7.05 -0.12 1.28
CA GLN A 15 -7.48 -1.53 1.32
C GLN A 15 -6.52 -2.45 0.55
N ILE A 16 -6.05 -2.01 -0.63
CA ILE A 16 -5.02 -2.75 -1.39
C ILE A 16 -3.75 -2.87 -0.57
N LEU A 17 -3.29 -1.78 0.03
CA LEU A 17 -2.09 -1.76 0.87
C LEU A 17 -2.24 -2.73 2.07
N ASN A 18 -3.34 -2.66 2.80
CA ASN A 18 -3.63 -3.59 3.89
C ASN A 18 -3.62 -5.04 3.42
N LYS A 19 -4.23 -5.33 2.27
CA LYS A 19 -4.25 -6.69 1.71
C LYS A 19 -2.85 -7.22 1.41
N ILE A 20 -1.98 -6.37 0.87
CA ILE A 20 -0.59 -6.75 0.57
C ILE A 20 0.20 -6.93 1.88
N ILE A 21 -0.03 -6.11 2.90
CA ILE A 21 0.66 -6.19 4.19
C ILE A 21 0.20 -7.41 5.03
N GLU A 22 -1.06 -7.80 4.92
CA GLU A 22 -1.58 -9.02 5.54
C GLU A 22 -1.01 -10.29 4.92
N ASN A 23 -0.72 -10.26 3.62
CA ASN A 23 -0.08 -11.36 2.93
C ASN A 23 1.44 -11.23 3.04
N ASN A 24 2.08 -12.11 3.79
CA ASN A 24 3.55 -12.18 3.82
C ASN A 24 4.17 -12.63 2.49
N GLU A 25 3.35 -12.94 1.48
CA GLU A 25 3.73 -13.43 0.15
C GLU A 25 3.27 -12.49 -0.96
N PHE A 26 3.79 -12.71 -2.18
CA PHE A 26 3.38 -11.93 -3.34
C PHE A 26 1.89 -12.11 -3.65
N VAL A 27 1.22 -10.99 -3.96
CA VAL A 27 -0.17 -10.96 -4.42
C VAL A 27 -0.20 -10.56 -5.89
N LYS A 28 -0.77 -11.41 -6.74
CA LYS A 28 -0.89 -11.12 -8.18
C LYS A 28 -1.82 -9.93 -8.43
N ILE A 29 -1.47 -9.10 -9.43
CA ILE A 29 -2.31 -7.99 -9.90
C ILE A 29 -3.69 -8.49 -10.33
N SER A 30 -3.77 -9.65 -10.97
CA SER A 30 -5.03 -10.29 -11.37
C SER A 30 -5.90 -10.67 -10.17
N THR A 31 -5.30 -11.09 -9.05
CA THR A 31 -6.01 -11.37 -7.81
C THR A 31 -6.59 -10.08 -7.22
N LEU A 32 -5.79 -9.02 -7.12
CA LEU A 32 -6.27 -7.71 -6.66
C LEU A 32 -7.38 -7.16 -7.57
N SER A 33 -7.22 -7.29 -8.88
CA SER A 33 -8.22 -6.86 -9.88
C SER A 33 -9.58 -7.54 -9.64
N LYS A 34 -9.58 -8.85 -9.36
CA LYS A 34 -10.81 -9.59 -9.02
C LYS A 34 -11.41 -9.15 -7.68
N ILE A 35 -10.58 -9.01 -6.63
CA ILE A 35 -11.04 -8.63 -5.29
C ILE A 35 -11.70 -7.25 -5.29
N PHE A 36 -11.08 -6.28 -5.97
CA PHE A 36 -11.54 -4.89 -5.99
C PHE A 36 -12.41 -4.55 -7.20
N ASN A 37 -12.78 -5.55 -8.01
CA ASN A 37 -13.62 -5.43 -9.20
C ASN A 37 -13.23 -4.27 -10.15
N VAL A 38 -11.92 -4.13 -10.41
CA VAL A 38 -11.35 -3.07 -11.26
C VAL A 38 -10.36 -3.67 -12.24
N SER A 39 -10.05 -2.95 -13.32
CA SER A 39 -9.10 -3.45 -14.32
C SER A 39 -7.68 -3.63 -13.72
N PRO A 40 -6.86 -4.54 -14.27
CA PRO A 40 -5.44 -4.65 -13.91
C PRO A 40 -4.67 -3.34 -14.10
N ARG A 41 -5.06 -2.52 -15.08
CA ARG A 41 -4.50 -1.17 -15.29
C ARG A 41 -4.82 -0.26 -14.10
N THR A 42 -6.06 -0.30 -13.61
CA THR A 42 -6.47 0.49 -12.45
C THR A 42 -5.70 0.06 -11.20
N ILE A 43 -5.53 -1.24 -10.96
CA ILE A 43 -4.69 -1.74 -9.86
C ILE A 43 -3.26 -1.22 -9.98
N ARG A 44 -2.66 -1.24 -11.19
CA ARG A 44 -1.31 -0.71 -11.39
C ARG A 44 -1.21 0.78 -11.03
N ASN A 45 -2.21 1.57 -11.39
CA ASN A 45 -2.28 2.99 -11.04
C ASN A 45 -2.43 3.19 -9.52
N ASP A 46 -3.25 2.38 -8.85
CA ASP A 46 -3.39 2.42 -7.39
C ASP A 46 -2.06 2.07 -6.70
N LEU A 47 -1.36 1.05 -7.19
CA LEU A 47 -0.05 0.66 -6.67
C LEU A 47 0.99 1.78 -6.84
N ILE A 48 0.94 2.56 -7.92
CA ILE A 48 1.82 3.74 -8.09
C ILE A 48 1.53 4.77 -7.00
N LYS A 49 0.25 5.08 -6.74
CA LYS A 49 -0.13 6.02 -5.66
C LYS A 49 0.29 5.53 -4.29
N ILE A 50 0.14 4.23 -4.02
CA ILE A 50 0.60 3.60 -2.78
C ILE A 50 2.12 3.73 -2.64
N GLU A 51 2.87 3.49 -3.72
CA GLU A 51 4.32 3.59 -3.74
C GLU A 51 4.79 5.03 -3.49
N ASP A 52 4.20 6.00 -4.19
CA ASP A 52 4.47 7.43 -3.99
C ASP A 52 4.20 7.84 -2.53
N TYR A 53 3.04 7.49 -1.97
CA TYR A 53 2.72 7.75 -0.57
C TYR A 53 3.72 7.11 0.40
N LEU A 54 4.13 5.87 0.15
CA LEU A 54 5.12 5.21 0.99
C LEU A 54 6.47 5.93 0.94
N ILE A 55 6.93 6.31 -0.26
CA ILE A 55 8.19 7.02 -0.46
C ILE A 55 8.16 8.38 0.27
N ASP A 56 7.07 9.14 0.13
CA ASP A 56 6.90 10.43 0.78
C ASP A 56 6.94 10.33 2.31
N ASN A 57 6.55 9.17 2.86
CA ASN A 57 6.62 8.87 4.29
C ASN A 57 7.92 8.15 4.71
N GLY A 58 8.92 8.06 3.82
CA GLY A 58 10.23 7.48 4.11
C GLY A 58 10.31 5.95 3.98
N PHE A 59 9.37 5.32 3.26
CA PHE A 59 9.29 3.87 3.08
C PHE A 59 9.51 3.46 1.62
N THR A 60 10.55 2.68 1.37
CA THR A 60 10.82 2.05 0.06
C THR A 60 10.66 0.53 0.15
N LEU A 61 9.46 0.08 0.50
CA LEU A 61 9.20 -1.31 0.88
C LEU A 61 8.36 -2.11 -0.11
N LEU A 62 7.79 -1.48 -1.14
CA LEU A 62 6.97 -2.13 -2.14
C LEU A 62 7.88 -2.87 -3.16
N ILE A 63 7.73 -4.18 -3.27
CA ILE A 63 8.43 -5.01 -4.26
C ILE A 63 7.45 -5.41 -5.35
N ARG A 64 7.82 -5.16 -6.60
CA ARG A 64 7.08 -5.61 -7.78
C ARG A 64 7.88 -6.69 -8.51
N ASP A 65 7.27 -7.84 -8.71
CA ASP A 65 7.78 -8.91 -9.55
C ASP A 65 6.77 -9.23 -10.65
N TYR A 66 7.23 -9.29 -11.89
CA TYR A 66 6.36 -9.47 -13.04
C TYR A 66 5.60 -10.81 -13.00
N LYS A 67 6.23 -11.88 -12.48
CA LYS A 67 5.64 -13.23 -12.47
C LYS A 67 4.77 -13.47 -11.24
N ASN A 68 5.21 -12.98 -10.09
CA ASN A 68 4.66 -13.31 -8.78
C ASN A 68 3.67 -12.24 -8.29
N GLY A 69 3.85 -10.96 -8.65
CA GLY A 69 2.93 -9.87 -8.31
C GLY A 69 3.58 -8.80 -7.44
N VAL A 70 2.89 -8.35 -6.39
CA VAL A 70 3.35 -7.28 -5.49
C VAL A 70 3.42 -7.76 -4.04
N LYS A 71 4.45 -7.34 -3.30
CA LYS A 71 4.70 -7.65 -1.89
C LYS A 71 5.27 -6.45 -1.14
N VAL A 72 5.18 -6.43 0.18
CA VAL A 72 5.92 -5.50 1.05
C VAL A 72 7.07 -6.24 1.75
N ASN A 73 8.32 -5.76 1.60
CA ASN A 73 9.52 -6.42 2.13
C ASN A 73 9.55 -6.47 3.67
N GLN A 74 9.17 -5.37 4.33
CA GLN A 74 9.16 -5.25 5.79
C GLN A 74 7.74 -5.02 6.30
N ALA A 75 6.84 -5.95 5.97
CA ALA A 75 5.43 -5.88 6.36
C ALA A 75 5.23 -5.69 7.87
N SER A 76 6.10 -6.27 8.70
CA SER A 76 6.10 -6.11 10.17
C SER A 76 6.42 -4.67 10.61
N LYS A 77 7.45 -4.04 10.00
CA LYS A 77 7.82 -2.65 10.28
C LYS A 77 6.69 -1.69 9.90
N LEU A 78 6.08 -1.90 8.73
CA LEU A 78 4.95 -1.08 8.26
C LEU A 78 3.69 -1.29 9.11
N LYS A 79 3.37 -2.53 9.51
CA LYS A 79 2.27 -2.83 10.47
C LYS A 79 2.46 -2.11 11.78
N ASN A 80 3.67 -2.13 12.34
CA ASN A 80 3.97 -1.45 13.61
C ASN A 80 3.80 0.07 13.48
N LEU A 81 4.17 0.67 12.35
CA LEU A 81 4.01 2.10 12.11
C LEU A 81 2.54 2.51 11.94
N ILE A 82 1.77 1.75 11.14
CA ILE A 82 0.33 1.96 10.99
C ILE A 82 -0.36 1.82 12.36
N ASN A 83 -0.04 0.78 13.12
CA ASN A 83 -0.61 0.57 14.46
C ASN A 83 -0.22 1.69 15.44
N ASN A 84 1.04 2.14 15.44
CA ASN A 84 1.49 3.21 16.33
C ASN A 84 0.81 4.55 16.00
N SER A 85 0.60 4.85 14.72
CA SER A 85 -0.14 6.05 14.30
C SER A 85 -1.62 6.01 14.72
N ILE A 86 -2.26 4.83 14.67
CA ILE A 86 -3.64 4.62 15.14
C ILE A 86 -3.73 4.71 16.68
N ILE A 87 -2.73 4.19 17.40
CA ILE A 87 -2.67 4.27 18.87
C ILE A 87 -2.45 5.73 19.32
N ALA A 88 -1.60 6.48 18.62
CA ALA A 88 -1.38 7.90 18.92
C ALA A 88 -2.66 8.75 18.74
N LEU A 89 -3.53 8.41 17.78
CA LEU A 89 -4.82 9.06 17.57
C LEU A 89 -5.89 8.62 18.59
N ARG A 90 -5.74 7.44 19.22
CA ARG A 90 -6.66 6.94 20.24
C ARG A 90 -6.40 7.49 21.65
N GLN A 91 -5.21 8.05 21.90
CA GLN A 91 -4.86 8.63 23.20
C GLN A 91 -5.32 10.08 23.39
N ILE A 92 -6.07 10.66 22.43
CA ILE A 92 -6.62 12.02 22.50
C ILE A 92 -8.16 11.97 22.62
N LYS A 93 -8.73 10.88 23.14
CA LYS A 93 -10.17 10.81 23.44
C LYS A 93 -10.43 10.26 24.83
#